data_AF-A0A936JY38-F1
#
_entry.id   AF-A0A936JY38-F1
#
_cell.length_a   1.000
_cell.length_b   1.000
_cell.length_c   1.000
_cell.angle_alpha   90.00
_cell.angle_beta   90.00
_cell.angle_gamma   90.00
#
_symmetry.space_group_name_H-M   'P 1'
#
loop_
_entity.id
_entity.type
_entity.pdbx_description
1 polymer ?
#
loop_
_entity_poly.entity_id
_entity_poly.type
_entity_poly.pdbx_seq_one_letter_code
_entity_poly.pdbx_strand_id
1 'polypeptide(L)'
;MKKLLFALLLCPLLATAQNSQPLYQNDTLTTSGGYKIYKGQTIQFSAGTSAAGYFTFIKFHQSMAKNNTYTLQNGTMLVKNLKGYKYSGTDNNSIRMAGTITYKDGKQEEADIIMNFERATEDYDGKPSELNIPEPFKRKTGQVTVKSETKQPVVAEPKRQTAPDDLRKILVADEIKKLFDLYKAGALTKEEYEVQKKKLLERQ
;
A
#
# COMPACT_ATOMS: atom_id res chain seq x y z
N MET A 1 -43.67 -5.75 38.88
CA MET A 1 -43.21 -5.78 37.47
C MET A 1 -42.91 -4.37 36.92
N LYS A 2 -42.01 -3.59 37.56
CA LYS A 2 -41.68 -2.21 37.12
C LYS A 2 -40.19 -1.89 37.08
N LYS A 3 -39.31 -2.85 37.40
CA LYS A 3 -37.85 -2.63 37.49
C LYS A 3 -37.05 -3.23 36.32
N LEU A 4 -37.71 -3.83 35.32
CA LEU A 4 -37.04 -4.47 34.18
C LEU A 4 -37.00 -3.59 32.90
N LEU A 5 -37.69 -2.45 32.89
CA LEU A 5 -37.76 -1.56 31.71
C LEU A 5 -36.59 -0.57 31.60
N PHE A 6 -35.79 -0.38 32.66
CA PHE A 6 -34.69 0.60 32.64
C PHE A 6 -33.40 0.06 31.99
N ALA A 7 -33.26 -1.25 31.82
CA ALA A 7 -32.06 -1.85 31.25
C ALA A 7 -31.97 -1.72 29.71
N LEU A 8 -33.09 -1.48 29.02
CA LEU A 8 -33.14 -1.39 27.55
C LEU A 8 -32.88 0.01 26.99
N LEU A 9 -32.92 1.06 27.83
CA LEU A 9 -32.71 2.45 27.44
C LEU A 9 -31.23 2.89 27.42
N LEU A 10 -30.31 2.03 27.89
CA LEU A 10 -28.86 2.27 27.86
C LEU A 10 -28.16 1.60 26.66
N CYS A 11 -28.91 0.91 25.78
CA CYS A 11 -28.35 0.18 24.65
C CYS A 11 -27.87 0.98 23.41
N PRO A 12 -28.08 2.31 23.22
CA PRO A 12 -27.48 2.97 22.06
C PRO A 12 -25.98 3.32 22.26
N LEU A 13 -25.44 3.21 23.49
CA LEU A 13 -24.03 3.53 23.77
C LEU A 13 -23.03 2.43 23.39
N LEU A 14 -23.52 1.22 23.06
CA LEU A 14 -22.69 0.09 22.61
C LEU A 14 -22.68 -0.07 21.08
N ALA A 15 -23.30 0.86 20.33
CA ALA A 15 -23.41 0.79 18.87
C ALA A 15 -22.22 1.41 18.12
N THR A 16 -21.02 1.43 18.70
CA THR A 16 -19.81 1.89 18.00
C THR A 16 -18.95 0.70 17.61
N ALA A 17 -18.47 0.73 16.35
CA ALA A 17 -17.60 -0.26 15.70
C ALA A 17 -18.29 -1.46 15.00
N GLN A 18 -19.26 -1.20 14.12
CA GLN A 18 -19.32 -2.03 12.91
C GLN A 18 -18.24 -1.51 11.97
N ASN A 19 -17.20 -2.30 11.73
CA ASN A 19 -16.21 -2.02 10.67
C ASN A 19 -17.01 -1.91 9.36
N SER A 20 -17.20 -0.69 8.89
CA SER A 20 -17.93 -0.44 7.65
C SER A 20 -17.13 -1.02 6.51
N GLN A 21 -17.79 -1.68 5.56
CA GLN A 21 -17.13 -2.00 4.31
C GLN A 21 -16.62 -0.70 3.67
N PRO A 22 -15.45 -0.72 3.02
CA PRO A 22 -14.94 0.46 2.34
C PRO A 22 -15.93 0.93 1.31
N LEU A 23 -16.12 2.24 1.18
CA LEU A 23 -17.10 2.83 0.29
C LEU A 23 -16.47 3.98 -0.47
N TYR A 24 -16.80 4.09 -1.76
CA TYR A 24 -16.50 5.28 -2.55
C TYR A 24 -17.80 5.88 -3.07
N GLN A 25 -18.14 7.07 -2.57
CA GLN A 25 -19.36 7.79 -2.92
C GLN A 25 -19.08 9.30 -2.83
N ASN A 26 -19.68 10.08 -3.74
CA ASN A 26 -19.57 11.56 -3.74
C ASN A 26 -18.10 12.04 -3.67
N ASP A 27 -17.25 11.49 -4.55
CA ASP A 27 -15.81 11.80 -4.60
C ASP A 27 -15.04 11.60 -3.27
N THR A 28 -15.59 10.78 -2.38
CA THR A 28 -15.02 10.47 -1.07
C THR A 28 -14.85 8.96 -0.92
N LEU A 29 -13.62 8.53 -0.69
CA LEU A 29 -13.29 7.18 -0.26
C LEU A 29 -13.35 7.13 1.26
N THR A 30 -14.11 6.20 1.82
CA THR A 30 -14.09 5.84 3.24
C THR A 30 -13.49 4.44 3.37
N THR A 31 -12.40 4.29 4.11
CA THR A 31 -11.77 2.98 4.36
C THR A 31 -12.51 2.22 5.47
N SER A 32 -12.19 0.94 5.65
CA SER A 32 -12.79 0.15 6.73
C SER A 32 -12.51 0.71 8.12
N GLY A 33 -11.35 1.34 8.33
CA GLY A 33 -11.00 2.05 9.55
C GLY A 33 -11.72 3.39 9.74
N GLY A 34 -12.62 3.77 8.82
CA GLY A 34 -13.36 5.02 8.85
C GLY A 34 -12.58 6.25 8.40
N TYR A 35 -11.33 6.09 7.97
CA TYR A 35 -10.55 7.18 7.40
C TYR A 35 -11.14 7.61 6.06
N LYS A 36 -11.22 8.92 5.84
CA LYS A 36 -11.78 9.49 4.61
C LYS A 36 -10.69 10.15 3.77
N ILE A 37 -10.74 9.89 2.47
CA ILE A 37 -9.95 10.54 1.43
C ILE A 37 -10.89 11.21 0.44
N TYR A 38 -10.79 12.53 0.27
CA TYR A 38 -11.66 13.30 -0.62
C TYR A 38 -10.92 14.38 -1.39
N LYS A 39 -11.54 14.89 -2.46
CA LYS A 39 -11.01 16.01 -3.25
C LYS A 39 -10.78 17.25 -2.38
N GLY A 40 -9.60 17.86 -2.52
CA GLY A 40 -9.18 19.04 -1.75
C GLY A 40 -8.45 18.70 -0.44
N GLN A 41 -8.43 17.42 -0.03
CA GLN A 41 -7.65 16.99 1.12
C GLN A 41 -6.17 16.89 0.76
N THR A 42 -5.30 17.30 1.68
CA THR A 42 -3.87 17.00 1.61
C THR A 42 -3.60 15.74 2.42
N ILE A 43 -3.18 14.66 1.76
CA ILE A 43 -2.71 13.43 2.42
C ILE A 43 -1.20 13.48 2.62
N GLN A 44 -0.73 12.82 3.68
CA GLN A 44 0.69 12.76 4.04
C GLN A 44 1.18 11.33 3.82
N PHE A 45 2.23 11.17 3.03
CA PHE A 45 2.90 9.90 2.85
C PHE A 45 3.81 9.61 4.05
N SER A 46 3.89 8.35 4.46
CA SER A 46 4.83 7.92 5.50
C SER A 46 6.16 7.44 4.88
N ALA A 47 6.89 6.58 5.58
CA ALA A 47 7.99 5.83 4.99
C ALA A 47 7.44 4.65 4.17
N GLY A 48 8.06 4.35 3.04
CA GLY A 48 7.68 3.16 2.26
C GLY A 48 7.94 1.87 3.05
N THR A 49 7.06 0.88 2.90
CA THR A 49 7.05 -0.34 3.73
C THR A 49 7.92 -1.48 3.21
N SER A 50 8.52 -1.34 2.02
CA SER A 50 9.45 -2.34 1.52
C SER A 50 10.78 -2.28 2.28
N ALA A 51 11.55 -3.38 2.28
CA ALA A 51 12.87 -3.42 2.92
C ALA A 51 13.85 -2.35 2.39
N ALA A 52 13.62 -1.85 1.16
CA ALA A 52 14.41 -0.79 0.55
C ALA A 52 13.76 0.60 0.66
N GLY A 53 12.68 0.75 1.45
CA GLY A 53 11.96 2.00 1.66
C GLY A 53 11.01 2.39 0.51
N TYR A 54 10.73 1.51 -0.44
CA TYR A 54 9.74 1.78 -1.47
C TYR A 54 8.34 1.54 -0.93
N PHE A 55 7.36 2.17 -1.56
CA PHE A 55 5.96 1.92 -1.29
C PHE A 55 5.56 0.61 -1.96
N THR A 56 4.94 -0.26 -1.19
CA THR A 56 4.40 -1.56 -1.60
C THR A 56 2.96 -1.41 -2.11
N PHE A 57 2.17 -0.55 -1.46
CA PHE A 57 0.73 -0.39 -1.67
C PHE A 57 0.37 0.88 -2.42
N ILE A 58 1.28 1.84 -2.53
CA ILE A 58 1.15 3.05 -3.36
C ILE A 58 2.13 2.97 -4.54
N LYS A 59 1.63 3.17 -5.75
CA LYS A 59 2.42 3.14 -6.99
C LYS A 59 2.04 4.29 -7.91
N PHE A 60 2.99 4.80 -8.67
CA PHE A 60 2.65 5.67 -9.81
C PHE A 60 1.83 4.88 -10.83
N HIS A 61 0.83 5.52 -11.42
CA HIS A 61 0.08 4.95 -12.52
C HIS A 61 0.98 4.80 -13.75
N GLN A 62 0.79 3.75 -14.55
CA GLN A 62 1.61 3.44 -15.73
C GLN A 62 1.74 4.59 -16.74
N SER A 63 0.75 5.49 -16.81
CA SER A 63 0.78 6.67 -17.68
C SER A 63 1.86 7.70 -17.30
N MET A 64 2.43 7.61 -16.09
CA MET A 64 3.44 8.56 -15.62
C MET A 64 4.84 8.25 -16.15
N ALA A 65 5.07 7.06 -16.73
CA ALA A 65 6.42 6.55 -17.05
C ALA A 65 7.40 6.64 -15.85
N LYS A 66 6.87 6.51 -14.63
CA LYS A 66 7.60 6.57 -13.36
C LYS A 66 7.29 5.33 -12.53
N ASN A 67 8.31 4.80 -11.88
CA ASN A 67 8.20 3.66 -10.96
C ASN A 67 8.90 3.90 -9.62
N ASN A 68 9.71 4.97 -9.49
CA ASN A 68 10.47 5.25 -8.29
C ASN A 68 9.62 5.92 -7.19
N THR A 69 8.87 5.11 -6.44
CA THR A 69 8.04 5.58 -5.33
C THR A 69 8.85 6.00 -4.10
N TYR A 70 10.15 5.72 -4.03
CA TYR A 70 11.00 6.15 -2.90
C TYR A 70 10.94 7.68 -2.72
N THR A 71 10.79 8.41 -3.82
CA THR A 71 10.67 9.87 -3.83
C THR A 71 9.45 10.39 -3.06
N LEU A 72 8.39 9.58 -2.89
CA LEU A 72 7.17 9.98 -2.20
C LEU A 72 7.32 10.08 -0.67
N GLN A 73 8.39 9.52 -0.10
CA GLN A 73 8.55 9.42 1.35
C GLN A 73 8.48 10.78 2.04
N ASN A 74 7.67 10.86 3.10
CA ASN A 74 7.45 12.07 3.89
C ASN A 74 6.98 13.29 3.08
N GLY A 75 6.51 13.07 1.84
CA GLY A 75 5.87 14.08 1.03
C GLY A 75 4.38 14.20 1.35
N THR A 76 3.72 15.06 0.60
CA THR A 76 2.26 15.21 0.67
C THR A 76 1.65 15.17 -0.72
N MET A 77 0.36 14.88 -0.82
CA MET A 77 -0.40 15.04 -2.05
C MET A 77 -1.70 15.81 -1.77
N LEU A 78 -1.92 16.90 -2.51
CA LEU A 78 -3.22 17.54 -2.61
C LEU A 78 -4.09 16.75 -3.59
N VAL A 79 -5.14 16.11 -3.07
CA VAL A 79 -6.04 15.26 -3.86
C VAL A 79 -6.91 16.13 -4.78
N LYS A 80 -6.80 15.93 -6.10
CA LYS A 80 -7.65 16.61 -7.08
C LYS A 80 -8.79 15.75 -7.60
N ASN A 81 -8.55 14.45 -7.71
CA ASN A 81 -9.54 13.51 -8.23
C ASN A 81 -9.29 12.10 -7.68
N LEU A 82 -10.38 11.36 -7.48
CA LEU A 82 -10.39 9.95 -7.13
C LEU A 82 -11.21 9.22 -8.19
N LYS A 83 -10.77 8.06 -8.66
CA LYS A 83 -11.52 7.26 -9.64
C LYS A 83 -11.08 5.81 -9.65
N GLY A 84 -11.83 4.97 -10.36
CA GLY A 84 -11.46 3.58 -10.57
C GLY A 84 -11.40 2.79 -9.25
N TYR A 85 -12.32 3.09 -8.32
CA TYR A 85 -12.50 2.33 -7.10
C TYR A 85 -12.79 0.86 -7.44
N LYS A 86 -12.05 -0.04 -6.79
CA LYS A 86 -12.23 -1.49 -6.87
C LYS A 86 -12.15 -2.06 -5.46
N TYR A 87 -13.07 -2.95 -5.13
CA TYR A 87 -13.06 -3.69 -3.88
C TYR A 87 -13.59 -5.10 -4.12
N SER A 88 -12.75 -6.10 -3.87
CA SER A 88 -13.17 -7.51 -3.86
C SER A 88 -12.59 -8.25 -2.64
N GLY A 89 -12.30 -7.52 -1.55
CA GLY A 89 -11.66 -8.02 -0.34
C GLY A 89 -10.46 -7.18 0.12
N THR A 90 -9.83 -7.60 1.21
CA THR A 90 -8.72 -6.89 1.88
C THR A 90 -7.43 -6.80 1.07
N ASP A 91 -7.18 -7.76 0.17
CA ASP A 91 -5.95 -7.82 -0.62
C ASP A 91 -6.12 -7.29 -2.04
N ASN A 92 -7.37 -7.27 -2.54
CA ASN A 92 -7.69 -6.77 -3.87
C ASN A 92 -8.65 -5.59 -3.78
N ASN A 93 -8.12 -4.49 -3.29
CA ASN A 93 -8.77 -3.20 -3.31
C ASN A 93 -7.82 -2.14 -3.86
N SER A 94 -8.36 -1.21 -4.63
CA SER A 94 -7.56 -0.13 -5.18
C SER A 94 -8.40 1.08 -5.56
N ILE A 95 -7.75 2.23 -5.57
CA ILE A 95 -8.28 3.47 -6.13
C ILE A 95 -7.17 4.19 -6.88
N ARG A 96 -7.52 4.86 -7.97
CA ARG A 96 -6.63 5.81 -8.63
C ARG A 96 -6.86 7.21 -8.06
N MET A 97 -5.77 7.88 -7.75
CA MET A 97 -5.78 9.23 -7.21
C MET A 97 -4.90 10.13 -8.07
N ALA A 98 -5.47 11.23 -8.55
CA ALA A 98 -4.74 12.28 -9.24
C ALA A 98 -4.60 13.49 -8.30
N GLY A 99 -3.43 14.12 -8.29
CA GLY A 99 -3.17 15.25 -7.42
C GLY A 99 -1.83 15.92 -7.65
N THR A 100 -1.56 16.94 -6.86
CA THR A 100 -0.24 17.61 -6.83
C THR A 100 0.55 17.04 -5.67
N ILE A 101 1.67 16.38 -5.95
CA ILE A 101 2.62 15.93 -4.93
C ILE A 101 3.51 17.11 -4.54
N THR A 102 3.74 17.31 -3.26
CA THR A 102 4.85 18.11 -2.73
C THR A 102 5.86 17.17 -2.09
N TYR A 103 7.05 17.10 -2.69
CA TYR A 103 8.16 16.27 -2.23
C TYR A 103 8.86 16.88 -1.01
N LYS A 104 9.69 16.09 -0.33
CA LYS A 104 10.46 16.53 0.86
C LYS A 104 11.37 17.73 0.58
N ASP A 105 11.87 17.85 -0.65
CA ASP A 105 12.68 18.99 -1.11
C ASP A 105 11.84 20.22 -1.49
N GLY A 106 10.52 20.15 -1.33
CA GLY A 106 9.58 21.22 -1.69
C GLY A 106 9.18 21.24 -3.16
N LYS A 107 9.78 20.39 -4.02
CA LYS A 107 9.39 20.29 -5.42
C LYS A 107 7.95 19.84 -5.53
N GLN A 108 7.20 20.44 -6.47
CA GLN A 108 5.84 20.05 -6.76
C GLN A 108 5.70 19.46 -8.16
N GLU A 109 4.81 18.49 -8.31
CA GLU A 109 4.39 18.00 -9.63
C GLU A 109 2.99 17.39 -9.61
N GLU A 110 2.34 17.38 -10.76
CA GLU A 110 1.14 16.59 -10.97
C GLU A 110 1.49 15.11 -11.08
N ALA A 111 0.70 14.27 -10.41
CA ALA A 111 0.87 12.84 -10.46
C ALA A 111 -0.45 12.09 -10.39
N ASP A 112 -0.45 10.93 -11.05
CA ASP A 112 -1.45 9.89 -10.90
C ASP A 112 -0.83 8.71 -10.14
N ILE A 113 -1.46 8.28 -9.05
CA ILE A 113 -1.09 7.10 -8.28
C ILE A 113 -2.23 6.07 -8.29
N ILE A 114 -1.88 4.80 -8.17
CA ILE A 114 -2.78 3.71 -7.80
C ILE A 114 -2.41 3.30 -6.38
N MET A 115 -3.41 3.21 -5.52
CA MET A 115 -3.24 2.87 -4.11
C MET A 115 -4.13 1.70 -3.74
N ASN A 116 -3.58 0.67 -3.09
CA ASN A 116 -4.36 -0.27 -2.29
C ASN A 116 -4.73 0.44 -0.98
N PHE A 117 -5.96 0.93 -0.90
CA PHE A 117 -6.36 1.88 0.13
C PHE A 117 -6.51 1.26 1.50
N GLU A 118 -6.81 -0.04 1.62
CA GLU A 118 -6.87 -0.68 2.94
C GLU A 118 -5.46 -0.81 3.52
N ARG A 119 -4.54 -1.37 2.74
CA ARG A 119 -3.15 -1.61 3.18
C ARG A 119 -2.34 -0.32 3.32
N ALA A 120 -2.67 0.72 2.54
CA ALA A 120 -1.99 2.01 2.67
C ALA A 120 -2.41 2.78 3.93
N THR A 121 -3.62 2.55 4.47
CA THR A 121 -4.14 3.28 5.64
C THR A 121 -4.06 2.53 6.96
N GLU A 122 -3.61 1.29 6.95
CA GLU A 122 -3.62 0.43 8.14
C GLU A 122 -2.31 -0.34 8.27
N ASP A 123 -1.91 -0.60 9.51
CA ASP A 123 -0.80 -1.51 9.78
C ASP A 123 -1.19 -2.93 9.37
N TYR A 124 -0.29 -3.63 8.69
CA TYR A 124 -0.54 -4.97 8.18
C TYR A 124 0.70 -5.84 8.26
N ASP A 125 0.56 -7.05 8.81
CA ASP A 125 1.64 -8.05 8.86
C ASP A 125 2.95 -7.49 9.45
N GLY A 126 2.82 -6.71 10.54
CA GLY A 126 3.93 -6.04 11.19
C GLY A 126 4.51 -4.84 10.42
N LYS A 127 3.96 -4.48 9.25
CA LYS A 127 4.34 -3.29 8.48
C LYS A 127 3.43 -2.11 8.84
N PRO A 128 3.99 -0.91 9.00
CA PRO A 128 3.19 0.28 9.28
C PRO A 128 2.39 0.73 8.05
N SER A 129 1.38 1.56 8.25
CA SER A 129 0.65 2.23 7.16
C SER A 129 1.56 3.08 6.26
N GLU A 130 1.29 3.08 4.95
CA GLU A 130 2.02 3.91 3.96
C GLU A 130 1.54 5.36 3.89
N LEU A 131 0.37 5.64 4.45
CA LEU A 131 -0.09 6.98 4.73
C LEU A 131 0.10 7.27 6.22
N ASN A 132 0.33 8.53 6.55
CA ASN A 132 0.31 8.98 7.93
C ASN A 132 -1.13 9.19 8.38
N ILE A 133 -1.70 8.15 8.99
CA ILE A 133 -3.10 8.14 9.43
C ILE A 133 -3.20 8.64 10.87
N PRO A 134 -4.12 9.57 11.19
CA PRO A 134 -4.32 10.01 12.55
C PRO A 134 -4.74 8.84 13.46
N GLU A 135 -4.25 8.85 14.71
CA GLU A 135 -4.54 7.84 15.75
C GLU A 135 -6.01 7.39 15.86
N PRO A 136 -7.05 8.24 15.80
CA PRO A 136 -8.44 7.78 15.90
C PRO A 136 -8.87 6.85 14.77
N PHE A 137 -8.18 6.85 13.63
CA PHE A 137 -8.48 6.01 12.47
C PHE A 137 -7.52 4.83 12.32
N LYS A 138 -6.48 4.73 13.15
CA LYS A 138 -5.62 3.56 13.18
C LYS A 138 -6.37 2.40 13.80
N ARG A 139 -6.42 1.25 13.12
CA ARG A 139 -6.97 0.03 13.74
C ARG A 139 -6.07 -0.39 14.89
N LYS A 140 -6.65 -0.51 16.07
CA LYS A 140 -5.96 -1.14 17.21
C LYS A 140 -5.74 -2.61 16.87
N THR A 141 -4.51 -3.09 17.00
CA THR A 141 -3.99 -4.41 16.62
C THR A 141 -4.67 -5.61 17.31
N GLY A 142 -5.79 -5.41 18.01
CA GLY A 142 -6.57 -6.44 18.72
C GLY A 142 -7.86 -6.91 18.03
N GLN A 143 -8.18 -6.44 16.82
CA GLN A 143 -9.36 -6.90 16.06
C GLN A 143 -8.98 -7.63 14.76
N VAL A 144 -8.10 -8.63 14.86
CA VAL A 144 -8.02 -9.67 13.84
C VAL A 144 -9.08 -10.71 14.17
N THR A 145 -10.32 -10.51 13.71
CA THR A 145 -11.27 -11.62 13.63
C THR A 145 -10.78 -12.53 12.52
N VAL A 146 -9.96 -13.53 12.89
CA VAL A 146 -9.77 -14.73 12.08
C VAL A 146 -11.13 -15.42 12.00
N LYS A 147 -11.96 -15.06 11.03
CA LYS A 147 -12.99 -15.98 10.54
C LYS A 147 -12.26 -16.99 9.65
N SER A 148 -11.67 -17.99 10.27
CA SER A 148 -11.33 -19.25 9.59
C SER A 148 -12.65 -19.93 9.24
N GLU A 149 -13.23 -19.58 8.08
CA GLU A 149 -14.21 -20.45 7.45
C GLU A 149 -13.46 -21.66 6.92
N THR A 150 -13.54 -22.75 7.67
CA THR A 150 -13.25 -24.10 7.17
C THR A 150 -14.14 -24.37 5.97
N LYS A 151 -13.60 -24.25 4.76
CA LYS A 151 -14.18 -24.90 3.57
C LYS A 151 -13.23 -26.00 3.12
N GLN A 152 -13.76 -27.22 3.23
CA GLN A 152 -13.23 -28.41 2.58
C GLN A 152 -13.08 -28.20 1.05
N PRO A 153 -12.17 -28.95 0.42
CA PRO A 153 -11.63 -28.60 -0.88
C PRO A 153 -12.59 -28.97 -2.01
N VAL A 154 -12.90 -28.01 -2.88
CA VAL A 154 -13.46 -28.29 -4.20
C VAL A 154 -12.36 -28.10 -5.23
N VAL A 155 -11.98 -29.22 -5.83
CA VAL A 155 -11.06 -29.37 -6.94
C VAL A 155 -11.51 -28.50 -8.11
N ALA A 156 -10.63 -27.63 -8.61
CA ALA A 156 -10.77 -26.98 -9.91
C ALA A 156 -9.40 -26.87 -10.60
N GLU A 157 -9.40 -27.22 -11.88
CA GLU A 157 -8.29 -27.53 -12.77
C GLU A 157 -7.24 -26.39 -12.97
N PRO A 158 -5.99 -26.75 -13.33
CA PRO A 158 -4.87 -25.81 -13.33
C PRO A 158 -4.81 -24.99 -14.62
N LYS A 159 -4.91 -23.66 -14.52
CA LYS A 159 -4.47 -22.75 -15.59
C LYS A 159 -3.08 -22.18 -15.26
N ARG A 160 -2.09 -22.81 -15.91
CA ARG A 160 -0.69 -22.46 -16.17
C ARG A 160 -0.14 -21.17 -15.51
N GLN A 161 0.75 -21.40 -14.55
CA GLN A 161 1.78 -20.48 -14.08
C GLN A 161 2.67 -19.99 -15.23
N THR A 162 2.89 -18.68 -15.32
CA THR A 162 4.10 -18.14 -15.96
C THR A 162 5.32 -18.53 -15.14
N ALA A 163 6.35 -19.00 -15.83
CA ALA A 163 7.46 -19.77 -15.28
C ALA A 163 8.33 -18.99 -14.26
N PRO A 164 8.96 -19.67 -13.28
CA PRO A 164 9.84 -19.09 -12.26
C PRO A 164 11.07 -18.33 -12.78
N ASP A 165 11.47 -18.55 -14.03
CA ASP A 165 12.73 -18.02 -14.59
C ASP A 165 12.67 -16.53 -14.93
N ASP A 166 11.50 -16.00 -15.31
CA ASP A 166 11.37 -14.58 -15.64
C ASP A 166 11.44 -13.70 -14.38
N LEU A 167 10.96 -14.20 -13.24
CA LEU A 167 11.12 -13.52 -11.94
C LEU A 167 12.59 -13.50 -11.49
N ARG A 168 13.35 -14.58 -11.73
CA ARG A 168 14.79 -14.63 -11.40
C ARG A 168 15.59 -13.66 -12.25
N LYS A 169 15.29 -13.56 -13.55
CA LYS A 169 15.95 -12.62 -14.46
C LYS A 169 15.70 -11.16 -14.09
N ILE A 170 14.48 -10.83 -13.64
CA ILE A 170 14.13 -9.47 -13.18
C ILE A 170 14.93 -9.12 -11.92
N LEU A 171 15.04 -10.03 -10.95
CA LEU A 171 15.78 -9.79 -9.71
C LEU A 171 17.30 -9.60 -9.95
N VAL A 172 17.89 -10.39 -10.85
CA VAL A 172 19.32 -10.26 -11.21
C VAL A 172 19.62 -8.92 -11.89
N ALA A 173 18.71 -8.42 -12.74
CA ALA A 173 18.88 -7.12 -13.40
C ALA A 173 18.92 -5.95 -12.40
N ASP A 174 18.07 -5.99 -11.38
CA ASP A 174 18.02 -4.97 -10.33
C ASP A 174 19.25 -5.02 -9.41
N GLU A 175 19.79 -6.21 -9.14
CA GLU A 175 21.04 -6.39 -8.38
C GLU A 175 22.27 -5.86 -9.15
N ILE A 176 22.35 -6.12 -10.45
CA ILE A 176 23.43 -5.58 -11.31
C ILE A 176 23.35 -4.04 -11.36
N LYS A 177 22.14 -3.47 -11.40
CA LYS A 177 21.95 -2.01 -11.39
C LYS A 177 22.46 -1.39 -10.08
N LYS A 178 22.16 -1.98 -8.93
CA LYS A 178 22.70 -1.52 -7.63
C LYS A 178 24.22 -1.64 -7.56
N LEU A 179 24.78 -2.72 -8.09
CA LEU A 179 26.23 -2.93 -8.14
C LEU A 179 26.91 -1.83 -8.99
N PHE A 180 26.28 -1.43 -10.09
CA PHE A 180 26.77 -0.34 -10.95
C PHE A 180 26.68 1.02 -10.27
N ASP A 181 25.59 1.29 -9.55
CA ASP A 181 25.41 2.53 -8.79
C ASP A 181 26.49 2.66 -7.69
N LEU A 182 26.89 1.56 -7.03
CA LEU A 182 28.00 1.52 -6.06
C LEU A 182 29.37 1.75 -6.70
N TYR A 183 29.63 1.18 -7.88
CA TYR A 183 30.85 1.46 -8.64
C TYR A 183 30.92 2.95 -9.06
N LYS A 184 29.81 3.52 -9.53
CA LYS A 184 29.74 4.94 -9.92
C LYS A 184 29.91 5.89 -8.73
N ALA A 185 29.51 5.45 -7.54
CA ALA A 185 29.74 6.17 -6.28
C ALA A 185 31.18 6.03 -5.75
N GLY A 186 32.05 5.24 -6.40
CA GLY A 186 33.43 5.00 -5.97
C GLY A 186 33.55 4.10 -4.74
N ALA A 187 32.46 3.44 -4.34
CA ALA A 187 32.42 2.53 -3.20
C ALA A 187 32.99 1.12 -3.53
N LEU A 188 33.21 0.83 -4.81
CA LEU A 188 33.79 -0.40 -5.32
C LEU A 188 34.84 -0.08 -6.38
N THR A 189 35.91 -0.85 -6.43
CA THR A 189 36.86 -0.78 -7.54
C THR A 189 36.27 -1.43 -8.79
N LYS A 190 36.88 -1.16 -9.95
CA LYS A 190 36.43 -1.74 -11.23
C LYS A 190 36.57 -3.26 -11.22
N GLU A 191 37.63 -3.79 -10.60
CA GLU A 191 37.86 -5.22 -10.46
C GLU A 191 36.78 -5.89 -9.59
N GLU A 192 36.41 -5.27 -8.45
CA GLU A 192 35.39 -5.79 -7.54
C GLU A 192 33.99 -5.80 -8.18
N TYR A 193 33.67 -4.77 -8.95
CA TYR A 193 32.43 -4.68 -9.71
C TYR A 193 32.31 -5.81 -10.74
N GLU A 194 33.33 -6.04 -11.57
CA GLU A 194 33.27 -7.08 -12.60
C GLU A 194 33.22 -8.50 -12.02
N VAL A 195 33.91 -8.76 -10.90
CA VAL A 195 33.86 -10.05 -10.19
C VAL A 195 32.45 -10.34 -9.65
N GLN A 196 31.82 -9.36 -9.01
CA GLN A 196 30.48 -9.54 -8.45
C GLN A 196 29.40 -9.60 -9.54
N LYS A 197 29.52 -8.81 -10.60
CA LYS A 197 28.63 -8.87 -11.77
C LYS A 197 28.65 -10.25 -12.43
N LYS A 198 29.84 -10.84 -12.62
CA LYS A 198 29.97 -12.19 -13.18
C LYS A 198 29.27 -13.25 -12.31
N LYS A 199 29.45 -13.17 -10.98
CA LYS A 199 28.81 -14.08 -10.02
C LYS A 199 27.27 -13.98 -10.02
N LEU A 200 26.72 -12.79 -10.29
CA LEU A 200 25.28 -12.57 -10.40
C LEU A 200 24.71 -13.10 -11.72
N LEU A 201 25.46 -13.01 -12.81
CA LEU A 201 25.07 -13.57 -14.10
C LEU A 201 25.14 -15.10 -14.13
N GLU A 202 26.06 -15.72 -13.39
CA GLU A 202 26.16 -17.19 -13.25
C GLU A 202 25.05 -17.80 -12.36
N ARG A 203 24.23 -16.96 -11.68
CA ARG A 203 23.06 -17.39 -10.90
C ARG A 203 21.76 -17.47 -11.74
N GLN A 204 21.80 -17.06 -13.01
CA GLN A 204 20.73 -17.33 -13.98
C GLN A 204 20.79 -18.76 -14.49
#